data_AF-A0A817QER2-F1
#
_entry.id   AF-A0A817QER2-F1
#
_cell.length_a   1.000
_cell.length_b   1.000
_cell.length_c   1.000
_cell.angle_alpha   90.00
_cell.angle_beta   90.00
_cell.angle_gamma   90.00
#
_symmetry.space_group_name_H-M   'P 1'
#
loop_
_entity.id
_entity.type
_entity.pdbx_description
1 polymer ?
#
loop_
_entity_poly.entity_id
_entity_poly.type
_entity_poly.pdbx_seq_one_letter_code
_entity_poly.pdbx_strand_id
1 'polypeptide(L)'
;MQIFVRGTAKLLAFDVEKDDTIQDVYEYIAQECGYVVNDILLSLHGTSLNNEQTIEEFDLVPGTIIDANVKLLGGKTHGRINNAGKVKNQTPKVAPTEKPKKKTGRARRREQYAQRFANKIALPNESRRGPNSNYRLPISS
;
A
#
# COMPACT_ATOMS: atom_id res chain seq x y z
N MET A 1 -13.06 24.05 35.85
CA MET A 1 -14.12 24.50 34.92
C MET A 1 -14.76 23.31 34.24
N GLN A 2 -16.00 23.42 33.76
CA GLN A 2 -16.67 22.28 33.14
C GLN A 2 -16.60 22.35 31.61
N ILE A 3 -16.18 21.27 30.96
CA ILE A 3 -16.20 21.08 29.51
C ILE A 3 -17.05 19.86 29.14
N PHE A 4 -17.49 19.78 27.89
CA PHE A 4 -18.31 18.69 27.39
C PHE A 4 -17.63 17.96 26.23
N VAL A 5 -17.77 16.64 26.18
CA VAL A 5 -17.32 15.82 25.04
C VAL A 5 -18.51 15.18 24.36
N ARG A 6 -18.59 15.38 23.05
CA ARG A 6 -19.58 14.82 22.13
C ARG A 6 -18.92 13.81 21.20
N GLY A 7 -19.68 12.83 20.72
CA GLY A 7 -19.21 11.86 19.70
C GLY A 7 -18.90 10.47 20.25
N THR A 8 -18.91 10.30 21.57
CA THR A 8 -19.03 9.00 22.23
C THR A 8 -20.52 8.61 22.36
N ALA A 9 -20.81 7.42 22.90
CA ALA A 9 -22.19 6.93 23.06
C ALA A 9 -23.09 7.83 23.94
N LYS A 10 -22.49 8.71 24.76
CA LYS A 10 -23.17 9.65 25.66
C LYS A 10 -22.43 10.99 25.65
N LEU A 11 -23.13 12.08 25.97
CA LEU A 11 -22.45 13.34 26.26
C LEU A 11 -21.73 13.21 27.61
N LEU A 12 -20.42 13.43 27.64
CA LEU A 12 -19.63 13.40 28.86
C LEU A 12 -19.36 14.83 29.33
N ALA A 13 -19.48 15.08 30.63
CA ALA A 13 -19.14 16.34 31.27
C ALA A 13 -17.88 16.13 32.12
N PHE A 14 -16.89 16.99 31.96
CA PHE A 14 -15.61 16.90 32.68
C PHE A 14 -15.35 18.18 33.44
N ASP A 15 -15.04 18.03 34.72
CA ASP A 15 -14.48 19.09 35.53
C ASP A 15 -12.96 19.04 35.38
N VAL A 16 -12.41 20.09 34.78
CA VAL A 16 -11.00 20.21 34.43
C VAL A 16 -10.39 21.47 35.01
N GLU A 17 -9.14 21.39 35.45
CA GLU A 17 -8.35 22.55 35.85
C GLU A 17 -7.62 23.16 34.64
N LYS A 18 -6.94 24.29 34.82
CA LYS A 18 -6.31 25.02 33.71
C LYS A 18 -5.02 24.34 33.22
N ASP A 19 -4.35 23.70 34.16
CA ASP A 19 -3.09 22.98 34.05
C ASP A 19 -3.25 21.51 33.67
N ASP A 20 -4.48 20.98 33.70
CA ASP A 20 -4.78 19.68 33.13
C ASP A 20 -4.41 19.63 31.64
N THR A 21 -3.88 18.50 31.23
CA THR A 21 -3.46 18.27 29.85
C THR A 21 -4.59 17.65 29.04
N ILE A 22 -4.53 17.83 27.71
CA ILE A 22 -5.46 17.12 26.83
C ILE A 22 -5.29 15.59 26.93
N GLN A 23 -4.09 15.10 27.28
CA GLN A 23 -3.85 13.69 27.55
C GLN A 23 -4.74 13.14 28.67
N ASP A 24 -4.98 13.92 29.72
CA ASP A 24 -5.86 13.51 30.84
C ASP A 24 -7.31 13.32 30.36
N VAL A 25 -7.76 14.21 29.46
CA VAL A 25 -9.08 14.09 28.81
C VAL A 25 -9.18 12.82 27.96
N TYR A 26 -8.12 12.49 27.19
CA TYR A 26 -8.06 11.24 26.43
C TYR A 26 -8.16 10.01 27.33
N GLU A 27 -7.40 9.98 28.42
CA GLU A 27 -7.37 8.87 29.37
C GLU A 27 -8.70 8.67 30.07
N TYR A 28 -9.36 9.77 30.46
CA TYR A 28 -10.68 9.69 31.06
C TYR A 28 -11.70 9.09 30.08
N ILE A 29 -11.75 9.56 28.84
CA ILE A 29 -12.68 9.04 27.82
C ILE A 29 -12.41 7.54 27.57
N ALA A 30 -11.14 7.15 27.53
CA ALA A 30 -10.74 5.76 27.37
C ALA A 30 -11.27 4.88 28.52
N GLN A 31 -11.13 5.33 29.77
CA GLN A 31 -11.62 4.61 30.96
C GLN A 31 -13.15 4.54 30.99
N GLU A 32 -13.85 5.66 30.80
CA GLU A 32 -15.29 5.76 30.97
C GLU A 32 -16.06 5.05 29.85
N CYS A 33 -15.55 5.11 28.61
CA CYS A 33 -16.20 4.51 27.44
C CYS A 33 -15.62 3.16 27.03
N GLY A 34 -14.55 2.70 27.68
CA GLY A 34 -13.89 1.42 27.35
C GLY A 34 -13.17 1.43 25.99
N TYR A 35 -12.58 2.56 25.61
CA TYR A 35 -11.79 2.70 24.39
C TYR A 35 -10.29 2.66 24.69
N VAL A 36 -9.46 2.40 23.68
CA VAL A 36 -8.01 2.56 23.79
C VAL A 36 -7.67 4.00 23.43
N VAL A 37 -6.81 4.66 24.22
CA VAL A 37 -6.39 6.06 24.01
C VAL A 37 -5.97 6.34 22.56
N ASN A 38 -5.16 5.46 21.96
CA ASN A 38 -4.68 5.59 20.58
C ASN A 38 -5.78 5.55 19.50
N ASP A 39 -6.97 5.06 19.84
CA ASP A 39 -8.12 4.97 18.94
C ASP A 39 -9.02 6.20 19.03
N ILE A 40 -8.81 7.07 20.00
CA ILE A 40 -9.57 8.31 20.17
C ILE A 40 -8.85 9.44 19.43
N LEU A 41 -9.62 10.33 18.80
CA LEU A 41 -9.17 11.57 18.19
C LEU A 41 -10.07 12.70 18.71
N LEU A 42 -9.48 13.63 19.47
CA LEU A 42 -10.17 14.82 19.95
C LEU A 42 -9.94 15.99 19.01
N SER A 43 -11.01 16.73 18.74
CA SER A 43 -10.97 17.92 17.90
C SER A 43 -11.88 19.02 18.44
N LEU A 44 -11.44 20.27 18.29
CA LEU A 44 -12.21 21.46 18.63
C LEU A 44 -12.32 22.31 17.37
N HIS A 45 -13.54 22.64 16.92
CA HIS A 45 -13.75 23.43 15.68
C HIS A 45 -13.02 22.90 14.44
N GLY A 46 -12.79 21.59 14.37
CA GLY A 46 -12.06 20.94 13.27
C GLY A 46 -10.53 20.94 13.41
N THR A 47 -9.95 21.54 14.44
CA THR A 47 -8.52 21.41 14.76
C THR A 47 -8.30 20.23 15.71
N SER A 48 -7.27 19.43 15.46
CA SER A 48 -6.91 18.32 16.35
C SER A 48 -6.24 18.85 17.61
N LEU A 49 -6.62 18.32 18.76
CA LEU A 49 -6.02 18.68 20.04
C LEU A 49 -4.76 17.84 20.28
N ASN A 50 -3.65 18.51 20.58
CA ASN A 50 -2.36 17.90 20.90
C ASN A 50 -2.33 17.47 22.37
N ASN A 51 -1.75 16.30 22.64
CA ASN A 51 -1.76 15.68 23.96
C ASN A 51 -0.93 16.45 25.00
N GLU A 52 0.14 17.13 24.57
CA GLU A 52 1.11 17.79 25.44
C GLU A 52 0.65 19.18 25.92
N GLN A 53 -0.33 19.77 25.24
CA GLN A 53 -0.79 21.12 25.53
C GLN A 53 -1.85 21.08 26.64
N THR A 54 -1.90 22.16 27.41
CA THR A 54 -2.86 22.31 28.50
C THR A 54 -4.20 22.86 28.01
N ILE A 55 -5.20 22.79 28.87
CA ILE A 55 -6.54 23.31 28.62
C ILE A 55 -6.52 24.84 28.46
N GLU A 56 -5.64 25.54 29.19
CA GLU A 56 -5.43 26.97 29.03
C GLU A 56 -4.80 27.33 27.67
N GLU A 57 -3.87 26.52 27.15
CA GLU A 57 -3.25 26.76 25.84
C GLU A 57 -4.21 26.60 24.65
N PHE A 58 -5.30 25.84 24.82
CA PHE A 58 -6.36 25.68 23.82
C PHE A 58 -7.51 26.68 23.98
N ASP A 59 -7.39 27.66 24.88
CA ASP A 59 -8.43 28.65 25.19
C ASP A 59 -9.80 28.01 25.46
N LEU A 60 -9.81 26.86 26.13
CA LEU A 60 -11.04 26.15 26.47
C LEU A 60 -11.82 26.95 27.53
N VAL A 61 -12.96 27.51 27.13
CA VAL A 61 -13.88 28.24 27.99
C VAL A 61 -14.85 27.26 28.70
N PRO A 62 -15.37 27.59 29.90
CA PRO A 62 -16.44 26.82 30.51
C PRO A 62 -17.62 26.62 29.55
N GLY A 63 -18.05 25.38 29.39
CA GLY A 63 -19.14 24.99 28.49
C GLY A 63 -18.72 24.65 27.06
N THR A 64 -17.42 24.70 26.74
CA THR A 64 -16.93 24.28 25.43
C THR A 64 -17.23 22.80 25.16
N ILE A 65 -17.61 22.51 23.92
CA ILE A 65 -17.91 21.15 23.45
C ILE A 65 -16.77 20.69 22.53
N ILE A 66 -16.09 19.61 22.90
CA ILE A 66 -15.05 18.96 22.12
C ILE A 66 -15.67 17.75 21.40
N ASP A 67 -15.26 17.53 20.15
CA ASP A 67 -15.69 16.39 19.35
C ASP A 67 -14.68 15.25 19.43
N ALA A 68 -15.13 14.09 19.92
CA ALA A 68 -14.39 12.84 19.98
C ALA A 68 -14.78 11.92 18.83
N ASN A 69 -13.79 11.49 18.06
CA ASN A 69 -13.93 10.48 17.01
C ASN A 69 -13.17 9.21 17.43
N VAL A 70 -13.85 8.07 17.46
CA VAL A 70 -13.22 6.78 17.81
C VAL A 70 -13.01 5.96 16.55
N LYS A 71 -11.78 5.46 16.34
CA LYS A 71 -11.44 4.57 15.23
C LYS A 71 -12.24 3.27 15.37
N LEU A 72 -12.90 2.88 14.29
CA LEU A 72 -13.62 1.60 14.26
C LEU A 72 -12.64 0.42 14.24
N LEU A 73 -12.88 -0.56 15.11
CA LEU A 73 -12.21 -1.86 15.08
C LEU A 73 -12.45 -2.53 13.73
N GLY A 74 -11.38 -2.94 13.07
CA GLY A 74 -11.47 -3.63 11.78
C GLY A 74 -11.24 -2.75 10.55
N GLY A 75 -10.58 -1.59 10.71
CA GLY A 75 -9.95 -0.83 9.62
C GLY A 75 -8.83 -1.59 8.91
N LYS A 76 -9.10 -2.80 8.38
CA LYS A 76 -8.33 -3.38 7.29
C LYS A 76 -8.56 -2.46 6.09
N THR A 77 -7.65 -1.53 5.88
CA THR A 77 -7.49 -0.88 4.57
C THR A 77 -7.29 -1.99 3.53
N HIS A 78 -8.34 -2.25 2.74
CA HIS A 78 -8.30 -3.21 1.65
C HIS A 78 -7.35 -2.65 0.58
N GLY A 79 -6.33 -3.42 0.18
CA GLY A 79 -5.28 -2.94 -0.75
C GLY A 79 -3.99 -2.45 -0.10
N ARG A 80 -3.55 -3.06 1.01
CA ARG A 80 -2.25 -2.76 1.64
C ARG A 80 -1.10 -2.84 0.63
N ILE A 81 -0.21 -1.84 0.66
CA ILE A 81 1.00 -1.73 -0.18
C ILE A 81 2.03 -2.83 0.09
N ASN A 82 1.88 -3.60 1.18
CA ASN A 82 2.83 -4.60 1.65
C ASN A 82 3.19 -5.70 0.62
N ASN A 83 2.41 -5.83 -0.47
CA ASN A 83 2.68 -6.77 -1.57
C ASN A 83 3.30 -6.13 -2.82
N ALA A 84 3.55 -4.82 -2.82
CA ALA A 84 4.16 -4.12 -3.94
C ALA A 84 5.57 -4.67 -4.22
N GLY A 85 5.83 -5.08 -5.47
CA GLY A 85 7.13 -5.60 -5.88
C GLY A 85 7.47 -7.02 -5.42
N LYS A 86 6.56 -7.73 -4.72
CA LYS A 86 6.79 -9.11 -4.21
C LYS A 86 7.39 -10.05 -5.27
N VAL A 87 6.77 -10.10 -6.45
CA VAL A 87 7.19 -11.01 -7.54
C VAL A 87 8.55 -10.60 -8.13
N LYS A 88 8.81 -9.29 -8.28
CA LYS A 88 10.08 -8.78 -8.79
C LYS A 88 11.24 -9.08 -7.83
N ASN A 89 10.98 -9.06 -6.51
CA ASN A 89 11.99 -9.33 -5.49
C ASN A 89 12.21 -10.84 -5.28
N GLN A 90 11.18 -11.66 -5.47
CA GLN A 90 11.28 -13.11 -5.35
C GLN A 90 11.98 -13.77 -6.55
N THR A 91 11.89 -13.16 -7.74
CA THR A 91 12.49 -13.73 -8.95
C THR A 91 14.01 -13.50 -8.97
N PRO A 92 14.83 -14.54 -9.23
CA PRO A 92 16.27 -14.39 -9.30
C PRO A 92 16.65 -13.44 -10.44
N LYS A 93 17.56 -12.51 -10.17
CA LYS A 93 18.01 -11.54 -11.18
C LYS A 93 18.98 -12.20 -12.16
N VAL A 94 18.45 -12.70 -13.27
CA VAL A 94 19.29 -13.26 -14.35
C VAL A 94 19.90 -12.10 -15.16
N ALA A 95 21.24 -12.05 -15.22
CA ALA A 95 21.96 -11.10 -16.06
C ALA A 95 21.76 -11.44 -17.55
N PRO A 96 21.59 -10.45 -18.43
CA PRO A 96 21.49 -10.71 -19.85
C PRO A 96 22.82 -11.29 -20.36
N THR A 97 22.76 -12.45 -21.02
CA THR A 97 23.91 -13.00 -21.74
C THR A 97 24.25 -12.11 -22.93
N GLU A 98 25.53 -11.84 -23.15
CA GLU A 98 26.00 -11.15 -24.35
C GLU A 98 25.65 -11.96 -25.58
N LYS A 99 24.85 -11.37 -26.47
CA LYS A 99 24.49 -11.96 -27.78
C LYS A 99 25.12 -11.11 -28.88
N PRO A 100 25.62 -11.73 -29.96
CA PRO A 100 26.15 -10.98 -31.09
C PRO A 100 25.09 -10.03 -31.64
N LYS A 101 25.52 -8.84 -32.05
CA LYS A 101 24.64 -7.83 -32.64
C LYS A 101 23.94 -8.44 -33.85
N LYS A 102 22.60 -8.47 -33.81
CA LYS A 102 21.81 -8.94 -34.95
C LYS A 102 21.98 -7.97 -36.12
N LYS A 103 22.12 -8.49 -37.33
CA LYS A 103 22.09 -7.66 -38.55
C LYS A 103 20.76 -6.91 -38.61
N THR A 104 20.79 -5.70 -39.15
CA THR A 104 19.62 -4.82 -39.31
C THR A 104 19.39 -4.47 -40.79
N GLY A 105 18.24 -3.86 -41.09
CA GLY A 105 17.91 -3.37 -42.44
C GLY A 105 17.91 -4.45 -43.52
N ARG A 106 18.49 -4.12 -44.67
CA ARG A 106 18.50 -4.98 -45.87
C ARG A 106 19.24 -6.30 -45.65
N ALA A 107 20.32 -6.29 -44.87
CA ALA A 107 21.06 -7.50 -44.53
C ALA A 107 20.19 -8.50 -43.76
N ARG A 108 19.41 -8.03 -42.77
CA ARG A 108 18.46 -8.87 -42.03
C ARG A 108 17.34 -9.42 -42.92
N ARG A 109 16.82 -8.61 -43.83
CA ARG A 109 15.75 -9.04 -44.76
C ARG A 109 16.24 -10.13 -45.71
N ARG A 110 17.48 -10.05 -46.19
CA ARG A 110 18.11 -11.10 -47.01
C ARG A 110 18.23 -12.41 -46.23
N GLU A 111 18.71 -12.38 -44.99
CA GLU A 111 18.79 -13.57 -44.14
C GLU A 111 17.41 -14.18 -43.87
N GLN A 112 16.40 -13.37 -43.57
CA GLN A 112 15.03 -13.85 -43.36
C GLN A 112 14.45 -14.51 -44.60
N TYR A 113 14.70 -13.95 -45.80
CA TYR A 113 14.26 -14.56 -47.05
C TYR A 113 14.95 -15.91 -47.28
N ALA A 114 16.27 -15.96 -47.10
CA ALA A 114 17.04 -17.19 -47.23
C ALA A 114 16.53 -18.27 -46.26
N GLN A 115 16.31 -17.93 -44.98
CA GLN A 115 15.81 -18.88 -43.97
C GLN A 115 14.38 -19.36 -44.23
N ARG A 116 13.49 -18.48 -44.73
CA ARG A 116 12.06 -18.81 -44.90
C ARG A 116 11.75 -19.50 -46.22
N PHE A 117 12.49 -19.17 -47.27
CA PHE A 117 12.16 -19.55 -48.64
C PHE A 117 13.30 -20.32 -49.31
N ALA A 118 14.51 -19.74 -49.41
CA ALA A 118 15.58 -20.35 -50.22
C ALA A 118 16.15 -21.65 -49.61
N ASN A 119 16.37 -21.68 -48.29
CA ASN A 119 17.01 -22.80 -47.59
C ASN A 119 15.99 -23.80 -47.01
N LYS A 120 14.69 -23.58 -47.24
CA LYS A 120 13.65 -24.46 -46.70
C LYS A 120 13.51 -25.70 -47.58
N ILE A 121 14.27 -26.75 -47.27
CA ILE A 121 14.09 -28.07 -47.87
C ILE A 121 12.86 -28.71 -47.23
N ALA A 122 11.79 -28.91 -47.99
CA ALA A 122 10.64 -29.67 -47.55
C ALA A 122 10.93 -31.16 -47.75
N LEU A 123 11.22 -31.88 -46.67
CA LEU A 123 11.27 -33.34 -46.73
C LEU A 123 9.84 -33.87 -46.97
N PRO A 124 9.63 -34.79 -47.94
CA PRO A 124 8.33 -35.41 -48.13
C PRO A 124 7.96 -36.17 -46.85
N ASN A 125 6.74 -35.93 -46.35
CA ASN A 125 6.15 -36.49 -45.11
C ASN A 125 6.53 -35.84 -43.76
N GLU A 126 7.23 -34.69 -43.72
CA GLU A 126 7.43 -33.96 -42.46
C GLU A 126 6.49 -32.74 -42.31
N SER A 127 5.83 -32.65 -41.15
CA SER A 127 5.01 -31.49 -40.79
C SER A 127 5.88 -30.24 -40.60
N ARG A 128 5.44 -29.11 -41.16
CA ARG A 128 6.18 -27.83 -41.11
C ARG A 128 6.33 -27.36 -39.66
N ARG A 129 7.56 -27.42 -39.12
CA ARG A 129 7.87 -26.92 -37.77
C ARG A 129 7.96 -25.39 -37.74
N GLY A 130 7.57 -24.82 -36.59
CA GLY A 130 7.66 -23.38 -36.33
C GLY A 130 9.10 -22.95 -36.01
N PRO A 131 9.46 -21.68 -36.28
CA PRO A 131 10.83 -21.16 -36.15
C PRO A 131 11.36 -21.09 -34.72
N ASN A 132 10.50 -21.25 -33.70
CA ASN A 132 10.87 -21.25 -32.28
C ASN A 132 10.35 -22.52 -31.57
N SER A 133 10.36 -23.65 -32.28
CA SER A 133 9.97 -24.95 -31.70
C SER A 133 11.14 -25.51 -30.88
N ASN A 134 10.89 -25.85 -29.62
CA ASN A 134 11.90 -26.39 -28.70
C ASN A 134 12.09 -27.92 -28.81
N TYR A 135 11.74 -28.51 -29.96
CA TYR A 135 11.82 -29.95 -30.16
C TYR A 135 13.29 -30.37 -30.29
N ARG A 136 13.84 -31.09 -29.31
CA ARG A 136 15.16 -31.72 -29.39
C ARG A 136 15.02 -33.04 -30.14
N LEU A 137 15.78 -33.23 -31.22
CA LEU A 137 15.95 -34.57 -31.78
C LEU A 137 16.62 -35.45 -30.71
N PRO A 138 16.17 -36.70 -30.50
CA PRO A 138 16.87 -37.60 -29.60
C PRO A 138 18.30 -37.75 -30.10
N ILE A 139 19.26 -37.45 -29.23
CA ILE A 139 20.68 -37.72 -29.50
C ILE A 139 20.78 -39.25 -29.52
N SER A 140 21.16 -39.83 -30.66
CA SER A 140 21.43 -41.26 -30.76
C SER A 140 22.54 -41.63 -29.78
N SER A 141 22.27 -42.62 -28.94
CA SER A 141 23.19 -43.17 -27.93
C SER A 141 24.47 -43.71 -28.57
#